data_AF-A0A2H6NHL7-F1
#
_entry.id   AF-A0A2H6NHL7-F1
#
_cell.length_a   1.000
_cell.length_b   1.000
_cell.length_c   1.000
_cell.angle_alpha   90.00
_cell.angle_beta   90.00
_cell.angle_gamma   90.00
#
_symmetry.space_group_name_H-M   'P 1'
#
loop_
_entity.id
_entity.type
_entity.pdbx_description
1 polymer ?
#
loop_
_entity_poly.entity_id
_entity_poly.type
_entity_poly.pdbx_seq_one_letter_code
_entity_poly.pdbx_strand_id
1 'polypeptide(L)'
;MLQILELVVPLMEHPSETFLATMEEDLMKLIIKHGMTVVQHCVSCLGAVVNKVTQNFKFVWACFNRYYGALSKLKNQHQEDPNSTILTANKPALLRSLFTVGALCRHFDFDQEDFKGNSKVNIKDKVLELLMYFTKHSDEEVQTKAIIGLGFAFIQHPSLMFEQEVKTL
;
A
#
# COMPACT_ATOMS: atom_id res chain seq x y z
N MET A 1 20.83 -6.61 1.52
CA MET A 1 20.98 -6.10 0.14
C MET A 1 20.00 -4.96 -0.15
N LEU A 2 18.68 -5.15 -0.07
CA LEU A 2 17.69 -4.08 -0.32
C LEU A 2 17.90 -2.82 0.55
N GLN A 3 18.19 -3.00 1.85
CA GLN A 3 18.50 -1.88 2.75
C GLN A 3 19.76 -1.10 2.36
N ILE A 4 20.74 -1.76 1.70
CA ILE A 4 21.94 -1.06 1.21
C ILE A 4 21.56 -0.19 0.02
N LEU A 5 20.78 -0.71 -0.93
CA LEU A 5 20.31 0.04 -2.10
C LEU A 5 19.45 1.24 -1.68
N GLU A 6 18.57 1.07 -0.71
CA GLU A 6 17.73 2.12 -0.15
C GLU A 6 18.54 3.31 0.41
N LEU A 7 19.69 3.03 1.03
CA LEU A 7 20.56 4.05 1.62
C LEU A 7 21.55 4.65 0.61
N VAL A 8 22.05 3.84 -0.31
CA VAL A 8 23.14 4.23 -1.23
C VAL A 8 22.60 4.93 -2.47
N VAL A 9 21.53 4.43 -3.09
CA VAL A 9 21.04 4.96 -4.37
C VAL A 9 20.67 6.45 -4.30
N PRO A 10 19.98 6.94 -3.24
CA PRO A 10 19.71 8.38 -3.10
C PRO A 10 20.95 9.27 -2.91
N LEU A 11 22.11 8.68 -2.58
CA LEU A 11 23.38 9.40 -2.40
C LEU A 11 24.29 9.33 -3.63
N MET A 12 23.91 8.57 -4.67
CA MET A 12 24.71 8.43 -5.87
C MET A 12 24.73 9.75 -6.66
N GLU A 13 25.93 10.17 -7.08
CA GLU A 13 26.06 11.25 -8.05
C GLU A 13 25.77 10.70 -9.46
N HIS A 14 24.82 11.32 -10.16
CA HIS A 14 24.45 10.99 -11.54
C HIS A 14 24.20 9.49 -11.83
N PRO A 15 23.33 8.80 -11.07
CA PRO A 15 22.94 7.43 -11.39
C PRO A 15 22.32 7.36 -12.79
N SER A 16 22.63 6.30 -13.54
CA SER A 16 22.03 6.06 -14.86
C SER A 16 20.52 5.88 -14.77
N GLU A 17 19.76 6.56 -15.64
CA GLU A 17 18.31 6.39 -15.74
C GLU A 17 17.90 4.94 -16.05
N THR A 18 18.67 4.24 -16.90
CA THR A 18 18.42 2.84 -17.23
C THR A 18 18.57 1.94 -16.00
N PHE A 19 19.59 2.20 -15.17
CA PHE A 19 19.78 1.48 -13.92
C PHE A 19 18.60 1.70 -12.97
N LEU A 20 18.18 2.96 -12.80
CA LEU A 20 17.05 3.33 -11.93
C LEU A 20 15.74 2.69 -12.38
N ALA A 21 15.42 2.76 -13.68
CA ALA A 21 14.22 2.15 -14.25
C ALA A 21 14.21 0.62 -14.05
N THR A 22 15.34 -0.05 -14.33
CA THR A 22 15.48 -1.49 -14.11
C THR A 22 15.25 -1.86 -12.64
N MET A 23 15.81 -1.06 -11.73
CA MET A 23 15.66 -1.29 -10.30
C MET A 23 14.21 -1.14 -9.84
N GLU A 24 13.50 -0.10 -10.28
CA GLU A 24 12.08 0.09 -9.99
C GLU A 24 11.23 -1.09 -10.48
N GLU A 25 11.46 -1.53 -11.72
CA GLU A 25 10.75 -2.67 -12.28
C GLU A 25 10.98 -3.96 -11.48
N ASP A 26 12.22 -4.23 -11.09
CA ASP A 26 12.57 -5.43 -10.36
C ASP A 26 12.01 -5.41 -8.93
N LEU A 27 12.08 -4.26 -8.25
CA LEU A 27 11.40 -4.05 -6.96
C LEU A 27 9.90 -4.29 -7.10
N MET A 28 9.26 -3.80 -8.17
CA MET A 28 7.83 -4.00 -8.40
C MET A 28 7.50 -5.47 -8.67
N LYS A 29 8.30 -6.19 -9.46
CA LYS A 29 8.14 -7.64 -9.69
C LYS A 29 8.22 -8.39 -8.36
N LEU A 30 9.14 -8.01 -7.48
CA LEU A 30 9.27 -8.60 -6.15
C LEU A 30 8.06 -8.29 -5.26
N ILE A 31 7.56 -7.05 -5.28
CA ILE A 31 6.34 -6.60 -4.60
C ILE A 31 5.12 -7.36 -5.10
N ILE A 32 5.12 -7.93 -6.30
CA ILE A 32 3.99 -8.73 -6.82
C ILE A 32 4.10 -10.20 -6.43
N LYS A 33 5.31 -10.77 -6.53
CA LYS A 33 5.50 -12.23 -6.50
C LYS A 33 5.81 -12.83 -5.12
N HIS A 34 6.38 -12.07 -4.20
CA HIS A 34 6.92 -12.63 -2.95
C HIS A 34 6.06 -12.34 -1.71
N GLY A 35 6.47 -12.90 -0.57
CA GLY A 35 5.77 -12.78 0.72
C GLY A 35 6.01 -11.44 1.43
N MET A 36 5.27 -11.22 2.54
CA MET A 36 5.17 -9.95 3.28
C MET A 36 6.52 -9.30 3.63
N THR A 37 7.47 -10.07 4.18
CA THR A 37 8.77 -9.54 4.58
C THR A 37 9.52 -8.95 3.38
N VAL A 38 9.52 -9.63 2.23
CA VAL A 38 10.17 -9.12 1.01
C VAL A 38 9.46 -7.86 0.53
N VAL A 39 8.13 -7.85 0.57
CA VAL A 39 7.31 -6.72 0.12
C VAL A 39 7.61 -5.47 0.94
N GLN A 40 7.68 -5.59 2.27
CA GLN A 40 7.97 -4.45 3.13
C GLN A 40 9.31 -3.79 2.78
N HIS A 41 10.38 -4.58 2.63
CA HIS A 41 11.70 -4.06 2.27
C HIS A 41 11.74 -3.50 0.84
N CYS A 42 11.04 -4.15 -0.11
CA CYS A 42 10.97 -3.66 -1.49
C CYS A 42 10.21 -2.34 -1.58
N VAL A 43 9.10 -2.19 -0.85
CA VAL A 43 8.32 -0.94 -0.83
C VAL A 43 9.11 0.18 -0.17
N SER A 44 9.83 -0.09 0.92
CA SER A 44 10.70 0.91 1.56
C SER A 44 11.78 1.42 0.61
N CYS A 45 12.48 0.50 -0.05
CA CYS A 45 13.50 0.82 -1.04
C CYS A 45 12.92 1.58 -2.24
N LEU A 46 11.78 1.12 -2.77
CA LEU A 46 11.08 1.79 -3.86
C LEU A 46 10.67 3.22 -3.46
N GLY A 47 10.19 3.42 -2.22
CA GLY A 47 9.88 4.73 -1.66
C GLY A 47 11.10 5.65 -1.61
N ALA A 48 12.24 5.16 -1.14
CA ALA A 48 13.47 5.95 -1.10
C ALA A 48 13.94 6.38 -2.50
N VAL A 49 13.81 5.50 -3.49
CA VAL A 49 14.27 5.74 -4.86
C VAL A 49 13.32 6.65 -5.62
N VAL A 50 12.01 6.36 -5.58
CA VAL A 50 11.01 7.14 -6.29
C VAL A 50 10.86 8.53 -5.69
N ASN A 51 10.75 8.66 -4.37
CA ASN A 51 10.51 9.96 -3.75
C ASN A 51 11.73 10.89 -3.81
N LYS A 52 12.96 10.35 -3.82
CA LYS A 52 14.18 11.15 -3.71
C LYS A 52 14.97 11.29 -5.01
N VAL A 53 14.77 10.39 -5.97
CA VAL A 53 15.63 10.31 -7.17
C VAL A 53 14.81 10.40 -8.45
N THR A 54 13.89 9.46 -8.69
CA THR A 54 13.31 9.28 -10.03
C THR A 54 12.01 10.04 -10.25
N GLN A 55 11.25 10.28 -9.19
CA GLN A 55 9.90 10.86 -9.23
C GLN A 55 8.95 10.10 -10.17
N ASN A 56 9.15 8.80 -10.38
CA ASN A 56 8.28 7.96 -11.20
C ASN A 56 6.97 7.57 -10.46
N PHE A 57 6.22 8.59 -10.02
CA PHE A 57 5.01 8.44 -9.22
C PHE A 57 3.89 7.71 -9.97
N LYS A 58 3.81 7.87 -11.30
CA LYS A 58 2.83 7.18 -12.14
C LYS A 58 2.92 5.65 -12.02
N PHE A 59 4.14 5.12 -11.91
CA PHE A 59 4.36 3.68 -11.79
C PHE A 59 3.84 3.14 -10.44
N VAL A 60 4.14 3.86 -9.36
CA VAL A 60 3.64 3.53 -8.01
C VAL A 60 2.13 3.70 -7.92
N TRP A 61 1.57 4.74 -8.53
CA TRP A 61 0.13 5.00 -8.60
C TRP A 61 -0.65 3.86 -9.25
N ALA A 62 -0.13 3.33 -10.38
CA ALA A 62 -0.75 2.19 -11.05
C ALA A 62 -0.75 0.94 -10.15
N CYS A 63 0.35 0.70 -9.42
CA CYS A 63 0.42 -0.41 -8.48
C CYS A 63 -0.58 -0.27 -7.33
N PHE A 64 -0.65 0.92 -6.72
CA PHE A 64 -1.61 1.22 -5.65
C PHE A 64 -3.04 0.98 -6.11
N ASN A 65 -3.45 1.56 -7.25
CA ASN A 65 -4.82 1.43 -7.76
C ASN A 65 -5.22 -0.02 -8.03
N ARG A 66 -4.28 -0.87 -8.48
CA ARG A 66 -4.56 -2.29 -8.69
C ARG A 66 -4.92 -3.00 -7.38
N TYR A 67 -4.15 -2.81 -6.31
CA TYR A 67 -4.42 -3.46 -5.03
C TYR A 67 -5.59 -2.83 -4.28
N TYR A 68 -5.68 -1.50 -4.29
CA TYR A 68 -6.81 -0.77 -3.71
C TYR A 68 -8.12 -1.16 -4.41
N GLY A 69 -8.15 -1.19 -5.75
CA GLY A 69 -9.32 -1.59 -6.54
C GLY A 69 -9.74 -3.03 -6.27
N ALA A 70 -8.79 -3.96 -6.09
CA ALA A 70 -9.10 -5.33 -5.69
C ALA A 70 -9.78 -5.39 -4.31
N LEU A 71 -9.28 -4.64 -3.32
CA LEU A 71 -9.91 -4.55 -2.01
C LEU A 71 -11.29 -3.91 -2.05
N SER A 72 -11.45 -2.79 -2.77
CA SER A 72 -12.74 -2.12 -2.91
C SER A 72 -13.78 -3.05 -3.54
N LYS A 73 -13.37 -3.82 -4.56
CA LYS A 73 -14.25 -4.82 -5.19
C LYS A 73 -14.67 -5.90 -4.18
N LEU A 74 -13.73 -6.46 -3.42
CA LEU A 74 -14.03 -7.48 -2.41
C LEU A 74 -14.93 -6.93 -1.28
N LYS A 75 -14.68 -5.68 -0.83
CA LYS A 75 -15.55 -4.99 0.14
C LYS A 75 -16.98 -4.88 -0.41
N ASN A 76 -17.15 -4.34 -1.62
CA ASN A 76 -18.47 -4.15 -2.21
C ASN A 76 -19.23 -5.48 -2.36
N GLN A 77 -18.56 -6.51 -2.86
CA GLN A 77 -19.15 -7.85 -3.01
C GLN A 77 -19.59 -8.46 -1.67
N HIS A 78 -18.81 -8.27 -0.60
CA HIS A 78 -19.19 -8.72 0.74
C HIS A 78 -20.31 -7.88 1.36
N GLN A 79 -20.41 -6.58 1.02
CA GLN A 79 -21.53 -5.74 1.48
C GLN A 79 -22.84 -6.11 0.78
N GLU A 80 -22.78 -6.52 -0.49
CA GLU A 80 -23.94 -7.00 -1.25
C GLU A 80 -24.46 -8.35 -0.74
N ASP A 81 -23.54 -9.27 -0.39
CA ASP A 81 -23.87 -10.56 0.20
C ASP A 81 -22.88 -10.96 1.31
N PRO A 82 -23.19 -10.66 2.58
CA PRO A 82 -22.35 -11.00 3.73
C PRO A 82 -22.17 -12.51 3.95
N ASN A 83 -23.03 -13.36 3.39
CA ASN A 83 -22.93 -14.81 3.50
C ASN A 83 -22.13 -15.43 2.34
N SER A 84 -21.68 -14.62 1.39
CA SER A 84 -20.90 -15.07 0.24
C SER A 84 -19.55 -15.64 0.68
N THR A 85 -19.17 -16.77 0.09
CA THR A 85 -17.85 -17.37 0.30
C THR A 85 -16.73 -16.65 -0.46
N ILE A 86 -17.03 -15.54 -1.15
CA ILE A 86 -16.09 -14.85 -2.04
C ILE A 86 -14.82 -14.36 -1.34
N LEU A 87 -14.93 -13.86 -0.10
CA LEU A 87 -13.78 -13.43 0.68
C LEU A 87 -12.90 -14.62 1.06
N THR A 88 -13.51 -15.72 1.50
CA THR A 88 -12.80 -16.96 1.84
C THR A 88 -12.10 -17.56 0.62
N ALA A 89 -12.79 -17.62 -0.52
CA ALA A 89 -12.25 -18.13 -1.78
C ALA A 89 -11.08 -17.27 -2.30
N ASN A 90 -11.10 -15.97 -2.04
CA ASN A 90 -10.06 -15.02 -2.46
C ASN A 90 -9.14 -14.59 -1.31
N LYS A 91 -9.12 -15.32 -0.19
CA LYS A 91 -8.39 -14.94 1.02
C LYS A 91 -6.91 -14.60 0.77
N PRO A 92 -6.13 -15.38 -0.01
CA PRO A 92 -4.74 -15.02 -0.31
C PRO A 92 -4.60 -13.66 -1.00
N ALA A 93 -5.49 -13.36 -1.96
CA ALA A 93 -5.50 -12.08 -2.68
C ALA A 93 -5.94 -10.91 -1.78
N LEU A 94 -6.91 -11.15 -0.89
CA LEU A 94 -7.37 -10.19 0.12
C LEU A 94 -6.23 -9.82 1.07
N LEU A 95 -5.62 -10.81 1.74
CA LEU A 95 -4.52 -10.60 2.69
C LEU A 95 -3.34 -9.90 2.02
N ARG A 96 -3.04 -10.28 0.77
CA ARG A 96 -1.98 -9.65 -0.01
C ARG A 96 -2.27 -8.18 -0.28
N SER A 97 -3.49 -7.88 -0.69
CA SER A 97 -3.88 -6.51 -1.04
C SER A 97 -3.94 -5.61 0.19
N LEU A 98 -4.47 -6.10 1.33
CA LEU A 98 -4.47 -5.39 2.60
C LEU A 98 -3.05 -4.97 3.01
N PHE A 99 -2.13 -5.94 3.00
CA PHE A 99 -0.74 -5.68 3.37
C PHE A 99 -0.06 -4.71 2.40
N THR A 100 -0.20 -4.92 1.09
CA THR A 100 0.49 -4.09 0.09
C THR A 100 -0.03 -2.66 0.09
N VAL A 101 -1.34 -2.45 0.19
CA VAL A 101 -1.93 -1.09 0.27
C VAL A 101 -1.39 -0.36 1.50
N GLY A 102 -1.44 -0.99 2.67
CA GLY A 102 -0.86 -0.40 3.89
C GLY A 102 0.62 -0.07 3.73
N ALA A 103 1.43 -1.03 3.25
CA ALA A 103 2.87 -0.83 3.08
C ALA A 103 3.17 0.32 2.12
N LEU A 104 2.43 0.45 1.00
CA LEU A 104 2.57 1.58 0.08
C LEU A 104 2.22 2.90 0.78
N CYS A 105 1.10 2.96 1.50
CA CYS A 105 0.67 4.16 2.23
C CYS A 105 1.67 4.62 3.29
N ARG A 106 2.53 3.74 3.82
CA ARG A 106 3.60 4.13 4.75
C ARG A 106 4.69 4.99 4.10
N HIS A 107 4.98 4.76 2.83
CA HIS A 107 6.14 5.34 2.14
C HIS A 107 5.75 6.34 1.05
N PHE A 108 4.48 6.37 0.67
CA PHE A 108 3.94 7.25 -0.37
C PHE A 108 2.70 7.98 0.13
N ASP A 109 2.74 9.31 0.04
CA ASP A 109 1.59 10.16 0.31
C ASP A 109 0.73 10.29 -0.95
N PHE A 110 -0.26 9.39 -1.07
CA PHE A 110 -1.17 9.36 -2.22
C PHE A 110 -2.13 10.56 -2.29
N ASP A 111 -2.14 11.44 -1.28
CA ASP A 111 -2.87 12.69 -1.32
C ASP A 111 -2.13 13.82 -2.03
N GLN A 112 -0.87 13.63 -2.43
CA GLN A 112 -0.13 14.60 -3.22
C GLN A 112 -0.64 14.69 -4.67
N GLU A 113 -0.53 15.88 -5.26
CA GLU A 113 -0.98 16.16 -6.63
C GLU A 113 -0.29 15.28 -7.67
N ASP A 114 0.97 14.89 -7.43
CA ASP A 114 1.73 13.98 -8.30
C ASP A 114 1.06 12.59 -8.45
N PHE A 115 0.24 12.19 -7.48
CA PHE A 115 -0.53 10.94 -7.52
C PHE A 115 -1.96 11.15 -8.01
N LYS A 116 -2.73 12.01 -7.32
CA LYS A 116 -4.17 12.13 -7.56
C LYS A 116 -4.55 13.24 -8.55
N GLY A 117 -3.57 13.99 -9.06
CA GLY A 117 -3.80 15.16 -9.90
C GLY A 117 -4.70 16.17 -9.19
N ASN A 118 -5.67 16.73 -9.94
CA ASN A 118 -6.61 17.73 -9.44
C ASN A 118 -7.80 17.12 -8.66
N SER A 119 -7.77 15.83 -8.33
CA SER A 119 -8.84 15.19 -7.58
C SER A 119 -8.94 15.75 -6.17
N LYS A 120 -10.14 16.19 -5.77
CA LYS A 120 -10.43 16.63 -4.40
C LYS A 120 -10.65 15.47 -3.42
N VAL A 121 -10.54 14.23 -3.88
CA VAL A 121 -10.71 13.05 -3.03
C VAL A 121 -9.52 12.96 -2.07
N ASN A 122 -9.80 12.72 -0.79
CA ASN A 122 -8.79 12.36 0.19
C ASN A 122 -8.55 10.85 0.11
N ILE A 123 -7.40 10.45 -0.44
CA ILE A 123 -7.06 9.05 -0.64
C ILE A 123 -6.80 8.38 0.71
N LYS A 124 -6.17 9.07 1.67
CA LYS A 124 -5.92 8.52 3.02
C LYS A 124 -7.22 8.17 3.75
N ASP A 125 -8.27 8.99 3.61
CA ASP A 125 -9.57 8.76 4.26
C ASP A 125 -10.26 7.55 3.64
N LYS A 126 -10.13 7.37 2.32
CA LYS A 126 -10.65 6.19 1.61
C LYS A 126 -9.93 4.91 1.98
N VAL A 127 -8.61 4.97 2.15
CA VAL A 127 -7.82 3.83 2.65
C VAL A 127 -8.19 3.51 4.09
N LEU A 128 -8.36 4.51 4.96
CA LEU A 128 -8.81 4.33 6.34
C LEU A 128 -10.16 3.59 6.38
N GLU A 129 -11.18 4.12 5.69
CA GLU A 129 -12.53 3.53 5.63
C GLU A 129 -12.50 2.07 5.15
N LEU A 130 -11.65 1.78 4.16
CA LEU A 130 -11.50 0.45 3.59
C LEU A 130 -10.82 -0.53 4.57
N LEU A 131 -9.75 -0.11 5.24
CA LEU A 131 -9.05 -0.96 6.20
C LEU A 131 -9.89 -1.18 7.47
N MET A 132 -10.53 -0.12 7.98
CA MET A 132 -11.46 -0.17 9.12
C MET A 132 -12.65 -1.11 8.87
N TYR A 133 -13.08 -1.29 7.62
CA TYR A 133 -14.09 -2.28 7.28
C TYR A 133 -13.58 -3.70 7.54
N PHE A 134 -12.37 -4.02 7.10
CA PHE A 134 -11.80 -5.37 7.23
C PHE A 134 -11.30 -5.71 8.65
N THR A 135 -11.16 -4.73 9.56
CA THR A 135 -10.90 -5.02 10.98
C THR A 135 -12.10 -5.67 11.68
N LYS A 136 -13.30 -5.50 11.15
CA LYS A 136 -14.54 -6.09 11.68
C LYS A 136 -14.88 -7.45 11.06
N HIS A 137 -13.99 -8.00 10.25
CA HIS A 137 -14.18 -9.30 9.60
C HIS A 137 -14.05 -10.44 10.62
N SER A 138 -14.74 -11.58 10.39
CA SER A 138 -14.75 -12.72 11.31
C SER A 138 -13.44 -13.53 11.32
N ASP A 139 -12.66 -13.45 10.25
CA ASP A 139 -11.35 -14.13 10.10
C ASP A 139 -10.21 -13.30 10.70
N GLU A 140 -9.54 -13.85 11.71
CA GLU A 140 -8.43 -13.21 12.45
C GLU A 140 -7.25 -12.79 11.57
N GLU A 141 -6.92 -13.54 10.52
CA GLU A 141 -5.81 -13.18 9.64
C GLU A 141 -6.15 -11.91 8.85
N VAL A 142 -7.40 -11.79 8.39
CA VAL A 142 -7.91 -10.59 7.70
C VAL A 142 -7.85 -9.39 8.64
N GLN A 143 -8.33 -9.53 9.87
CA GLN A 143 -8.27 -8.48 10.89
C GLN A 143 -6.83 -8.05 11.15
N THR A 144 -5.93 -9.02 11.35
CA THR A 144 -4.50 -8.76 11.59
C THR A 144 -3.87 -7.98 10.44
N LYS A 145 -4.15 -8.34 9.18
CA LYS A 145 -3.61 -7.61 8.03
C LYS A 145 -4.20 -6.21 7.89
N ALA A 146 -5.49 -6.04 8.18
CA ALA A 146 -6.12 -4.73 8.19
C ALA A 146 -5.51 -3.81 9.26
N ILE A 147 -5.30 -4.31 10.48
CA ILE A 147 -4.66 -3.57 11.58
C ILE A 147 -3.20 -3.22 11.25
N ILE A 148 -2.43 -4.15 10.69
CA ILE A 148 -1.07 -3.85 10.21
C ILE A 148 -1.11 -2.73 9.16
N GLY A 149 -2.06 -2.80 8.21
CA GLY A 149 -2.24 -1.76 7.20
C GLY A 149 -2.59 -0.39 7.80
N LEU A 150 -3.45 -0.35 8.82
CA LEU A 150 -3.78 0.87 9.56
C LEU A 150 -2.55 1.44 10.26
N GLY A 151 -1.77 0.60 10.95
CA GLY A 151 -0.52 1.03 11.58
C GLY A 151 0.45 1.66 10.58
N PHE A 152 0.56 1.10 9.38
CA PHE A 152 1.34 1.68 8.30
C PHE A 152 0.80 3.03 7.82
N ALA A 153 -0.52 3.17 7.65
CA ALA A 153 -1.14 4.44 7.29
C ALA A 153 -0.95 5.51 8.38
N PHE A 154 -1.00 5.15 9.66
CA PHE A 154 -0.79 6.07 10.79
C PHE A 154 0.64 6.60 10.87
N ILE A 155 1.64 5.81 10.46
CA ILE A 155 3.02 6.29 10.40
C ILE A 155 3.15 7.45 9.40
N GLN A 156 2.48 7.37 8.24
CA GLN A 156 2.49 8.43 7.24
C GLN A 156 1.55 9.59 7.60
N HIS A 157 0.40 9.29 8.19
CA HIS A 157 -0.62 10.28 8.56
C HIS A 157 -1.07 10.11 10.02
N PRO A 158 -0.27 10.60 11.00
CA PRO A 158 -0.58 10.43 12.42
C PRO A 158 -1.94 11.02 12.83
N SER A 159 -2.44 12.02 12.10
CA SER A 159 -3.73 12.66 12.37
C SER A 159 -4.91 11.68 12.31
N LEU A 160 -4.80 10.60 11.53
CA LEU A 160 -5.85 9.59 11.41
C LEU A 160 -6.11 8.85 12.74
N MET A 161 -5.15 8.83 13.67
CA MET A 161 -5.35 8.22 14.99
C MET A 161 -6.36 9.00 15.85
N PHE A 162 -6.69 10.24 15.49
CA PHE A 162 -7.69 11.04 16.20
C PHE A 162 -9.13 10.80 15.75
N GLU A 163 -9.33 10.07 14.65
CA GLU A 163 -10.66 9.72 14.15
C GLU A 163 -11.42 8.87 15.16
N GLN A 164 -12.70 9.17 15.35
CA GLN A 164 -13.49 8.56 16.42
C GLN A 164 -13.62 7.04 16.25
N GLU A 165 -13.72 6.57 15.00
CA GLU A 165 -13.81 5.15 14.68
C GLU A 165 -12.52 4.38 15.04
N VAL A 166 -11.36 5.03 14.92
CA VAL A 166 -10.05 4.43 15.26
C VAL A 166 -9.90 4.30 16.77
N LYS A 167 -10.45 5.25 17.56
CA LYS A 167 -10.43 5.19 19.03
C LYS A 167 -11.29 4.06 19.60
N THR A 168 -12.21 3.52 18.80
CA THR A 168 -13.12 2.44 19.19
C THR A 168 -12.72 1.06 18.66
N LEU A 169 -11.52 0.94 18.09
CA LEU A 169 -10.98 -0.31 17.55
C LEU A 169 -10.68 -1.34 18.64
#